data_AF-A0A8I6SB74-F1
#
_entry.id   AF-A0A8I6SB74-F1
#
_cell.length_a   1.000
_cell.length_b   1.000
_cell.length_c   1.000
_cell.angle_alpha   90.00
_cell.angle_beta   90.00
_cell.angle_gamma   90.00
#
_symmetry.space_group_name_H-M   'P 1'
#
loop_
_entity.id
_entity.type
_entity.pdbx_description
1 polymer ?
#
loop_
_entity_poly.entity_id
_entity_poly.type
_entity_poly.pdbx_seq_one_letter_code
_entity_poly.pdbx_strand_id
1 'polypeptide(L)'
;MDYFYVFNFLFLLSAATVSSTVLVPPWGDPTQNPCALKPNGWQLLYWPEDEKCYKIFQKGYPCSETMELVPGKGGKAECQCPPGTAQSPRDAICHKIFTKGPCQDNEYFAPVTTTSRSIQRHRWGACFQIENCEAGTVYWPKDGKCYPEFTKGPCSDGLLLFSKENLGQCLCDNSTMLHYFWNQSSTCYEHFIQGPCKKGQIFLPGGTCGCEKTLKEYYPENGLCYPIGSNGPCKQGHHFVLGRSKSDPKTLYGRCACKEGHILWEEDGNCYKPFTRGPCAPGKMLEISYEGKVAMKCVQLPCSAGNLYFQGNKGCHKVGSQGPCPPGQVVLYQDSSAEPLDNISYLGVCGCQSRKLDTSSFYPTYRAEEFSENGKCAESKTLTGLSSNEYSELRTTEDNCGSSHLLILWHDQSCQQLYTQGPCNEGEWVVPDRGKGQRKGRGWKMGKCECRPTYTLVTSKAGKSTCQPPSVELAKFLSLRFKKSQEITK
;
A
#
# COMPACT_ATOMS: atom_id res chain seq x y z
N MET A 1 -12.47 -6.13 81.71
CA MET A 1 -13.50 -7.18 81.77
C MET A 1 -14.60 -6.77 80.82
N ASP A 2 -14.29 -6.74 79.52
CA ASP A 2 -14.30 -7.88 78.59
C ASP A 2 -15.73 -8.16 78.12
N TYR A 3 -16.01 -7.83 76.85
CA TYR A 3 -16.40 -8.78 75.80
C TYR A 3 -16.91 -7.98 74.58
N PHE A 4 -16.01 -7.79 73.61
CA PHE A 4 -16.34 -7.43 72.23
C PHE A 4 -16.81 -8.69 71.50
N TYR A 5 -18.04 -8.70 70.97
CA TYR A 5 -18.49 -9.66 69.97
C TYR A 5 -18.85 -8.91 68.69
N VAL A 6 -17.97 -8.97 67.70
CA VAL A 6 -18.23 -8.48 66.34
C VAL A 6 -18.56 -9.69 65.46
N PHE A 7 -19.77 -9.67 64.91
CA PHE A 7 -20.32 -10.68 64.01
C PHE A 7 -19.51 -10.77 62.70
N ASN A 8 -19.03 -11.98 62.38
CA ASN A 8 -18.47 -12.34 61.08
C ASN A 8 -19.60 -12.54 60.06
N PHE A 9 -19.66 -11.72 59.01
CA PHE A 9 -20.46 -11.99 57.82
C PHE A 9 -19.55 -12.48 56.68
N LEU A 10 -19.60 -13.79 56.44
CA LEU A 10 -19.04 -14.47 55.28
C LEU A 10 -19.85 -14.10 54.03
N PHE A 11 -19.29 -13.25 53.16
CA PHE A 11 -19.77 -13.07 51.79
C PHE A 11 -18.93 -13.93 50.84
N LEU A 12 -19.54 -15.04 50.39
CA LEU A 12 -19.04 -15.88 49.30
C LEU A 12 -19.11 -15.10 47.98
N LEU A 13 -17.97 -14.66 47.47
CA LEU A 13 -17.83 -14.13 46.11
C LEU A 13 -17.72 -15.28 45.12
N SER A 14 -18.79 -15.55 44.38
CA SER A 14 -18.77 -16.32 43.15
C SER A 14 -18.02 -15.54 42.07
N ALA A 15 -16.72 -15.79 41.94
CA ALA A 15 -15.92 -15.30 40.82
C ALA A 15 -16.31 -16.06 39.55
N ALA A 16 -17.21 -15.48 38.74
CA ALA A 16 -17.39 -15.90 37.36
C ALA A 16 -16.12 -15.57 36.58
N THR A 17 -15.31 -16.59 36.28
CA THR A 17 -14.12 -16.45 35.44
C THR A 17 -14.53 -16.15 34.00
N VAL A 18 -14.32 -14.92 33.56
CA VAL A 18 -14.41 -14.56 32.14
C VAL A 18 -13.17 -15.15 31.45
N SER A 19 -13.32 -16.29 30.79
CA SER A 19 -12.29 -16.87 29.93
C SER A 19 -12.13 -16.02 28.68
N SER A 20 -11.02 -15.30 28.58
CA SER A 20 -10.52 -14.82 27.29
C SER A 20 -10.18 -16.04 26.43
N THR A 21 -10.97 -16.30 25.40
CA THR A 21 -10.69 -17.34 24.42
C THR A 21 -9.65 -16.80 23.46
N VAL A 22 -8.37 -17.12 23.72
CA VAL A 22 -7.33 -17.06 22.69
C VAL A 22 -7.78 -17.99 21.57
N LEU A 23 -8.04 -17.46 20.38
CA LEU A 23 -8.38 -18.28 19.22
C LEU A 23 -7.12 -19.06 18.82
N VAL A 24 -7.02 -20.29 19.32
CA VAL A 24 -5.91 -21.20 19.01
C VAL A 24 -6.03 -21.57 17.52
N PRO A 25 -4.93 -21.57 16.75
CA PRO A 25 -4.97 -22.05 15.38
C PRO A 25 -5.50 -23.50 15.34
N PRO A 26 -6.16 -23.94 14.26
CA PRO A 26 -6.84 -25.23 14.21
C PRO A 26 -5.96 -26.45 14.56
N TRP A 27 -4.66 -26.39 14.26
CA TRP A 27 -3.69 -27.45 14.57
C TRP A 27 -3.11 -27.37 15.99
N GLY A 28 -3.42 -26.31 16.75
CA GLY A 28 -3.09 -26.20 18.17
C GLY A 28 -4.14 -26.84 19.08
N ASP A 29 -5.23 -27.35 18.52
CA ASP A 29 -6.26 -28.10 19.22
C ASP A 29 -5.81 -29.56 19.42
N PRO A 30 -5.62 -30.03 20.68
CA PRO A 30 -5.23 -31.41 20.99
C PRO A 30 -6.19 -32.48 20.45
N THR A 31 -7.47 -32.13 20.23
CA THR A 31 -8.46 -33.07 19.68
C THR A 31 -8.25 -33.36 18.20
N GLN A 32 -7.64 -32.41 17.48
CA GLN A 32 -7.35 -32.51 16.05
C GLN A 32 -5.89 -32.90 15.78
N ASN A 33 -4.98 -32.49 16.68
CA ASN A 33 -3.55 -32.76 16.58
C ASN A 33 -3.00 -33.19 17.95
N PRO A 34 -2.83 -34.51 18.18
CA PRO A 34 -2.29 -35.04 19.44
C PRO A 34 -0.92 -34.48 19.84
N CYS A 35 -0.13 -34.03 18.85
CA CYS A 35 1.19 -33.43 19.09
C CYS A 35 1.12 -32.05 19.76
N ALA A 36 -0.04 -31.41 19.79
CA ALA A 36 -0.24 -30.12 20.46
C ALA A 36 -0.01 -30.19 21.99
N LEU A 37 -0.10 -31.38 22.59
CA LEU A 37 0.15 -31.61 24.03
C LEU A 37 1.65 -31.68 24.40
N LYS A 38 2.55 -31.83 23.42
CA LYS A 38 3.99 -31.90 23.65
C LYS A 38 4.58 -30.50 23.94
N PRO A 39 5.77 -30.40 24.57
CA PRO A 39 6.48 -29.12 24.67
C PRO A 39 6.71 -28.55 23.25
N ASN A 40 6.39 -27.27 23.05
CA ASN A 40 6.35 -26.62 21.73
C ASN A 40 5.37 -27.26 20.72
N GLY A 41 4.32 -27.95 21.20
CA GLY A 41 3.36 -28.68 20.38
C GLY A 41 2.65 -27.86 19.30
N TRP A 42 2.56 -26.53 19.46
CA TRP A 42 2.03 -25.61 18.46
C TRP A 42 2.88 -25.53 17.17
N GLN A 43 4.14 -25.99 17.22
CA GLN A 43 5.04 -26.13 16.06
C GLN A 43 5.07 -27.57 15.51
N LEU A 44 4.30 -28.49 16.07
CA LEU A 44 4.34 -29.90 15.70
C LEU A 44 3.03 -30.31 15.05
N LEU A 45 3.11 -31.19 14.06
CA LEU A 45 1.97 -31.86 13.44
C LEU A 45 2.12 -33.37 13.60
N TYR A 46 1.01 -34.01 13.91
CA TYR A 46 0.91 -35.46 13.96
C TYR A 46 0.86 -36.05 12.55
N TRP A 47 1.75 -37.00 12.28
CA TRP A 47 1.74 -37.79 11.05
C TRP A 47 1.15 -39.18 11.34
N PRO A 48 0.08 -39.59 10.64
CA PRO A 48 -0.65 -40.81 10.98
C PRO A 48 0.04 -42.11 10.53
N GLU A 49 0.93 -42.06 9.53
CA GLU A 49 1.52 -43.28 8.95
C GLU A 49 2.56 -43.94 9.86
N ASP A 50 3.28 -43.15 10.66
CA ASP A 50 4.30 -43.63 11.58
C ASP A 50 4.09 -43.18 13.03
N GLU A 51 2.92 -42.60 13.31
CA GLU A 51 2.45 -42.14 14.62
C GLU A 51 3.39 -41.13 15.31
N LYS A 52 4.20 -40.41 14.53
CA LYS A 52 5.20 -39.45 15.05
C LYS A 52 4.76 -38.00 14.89
N CYS A 53 5.48 -37.12 15.60
CA CYS A 53 5.26 -35.68 15.56
C CYS A 53 6.42 -35.00 14.82
N TYR A 54 6.09 -34.22 13.79
CA TYR A 54 7.06 -33.52 12.95
C TYR A 54 6.90 -32.02 13.05
N LYS A 55 7.99 -31.29 12.83
CA LYS A 55 7.96 -29.83 12.87
C LYS A 55 7.28 -29.28 11.61
N ILE A 56 6.42 -28.28 11.79
CA ILE A 56 5.84 -27.53 10.65
C ILE A 56 6.94 -26.81 9.87
N PHE A 57 6.73 -26.65 8.57
CA PHE A 57 7.66 -26.02 7.61
C PHE A 57 9.03 -26.71 7.53
N GLN A 58 9.15 -27.93 8.02
CA GLN A 58 10.31 -28.77 7.80
C GLN A 58 10.21 -29.40 6.41
N LYS A 59 11.31 -29.34 5.65
CA LYS A 59 11.44 -30.03 4.35
C LYS A 59 11.90 -31.46 4.53
N GLY A 60 11.48 -32.33 3.61
CA GLY A 60 11.79 -33.75 3.66
C GLY A 60 10.86 -34.52 4.58
N TYR A 61 11.30 -35.72 4.97
CA TYR A 61 10.46 -36.72 5.64
C TYR A 61 9.65 -36.12 6.80
N PRO A 62 8.31 -36.31 6.87
CA PRO A 62 7.51 -37.30 6.14
C PRO A 62 7.08 -36.89 4.72
N CYS A 63 7.34 -35.65 4.31
CA CYS A 63 7.12 -35.19 2.94
C CYS A 63 8.32 -35.55 2.03
N SER A 64 8.18 -35.34 0.72
CA SER A 64 9.32 -35.42 -0.20
C SER A 64 10.38 -34.36 0.14
N GLU A 65 11.63 -34.56 -0.30
CA GLU A 65 12.76 -33.65 0.02
C GLU A 65 12.53 -32.18 -0.41
N THR A 66 11.64 -31.95 -1.39
CA THR A 66 11.36 -30.61 -1.91
C THR A 66 10.05 -30.00 -1.37
N MET A 67 9.25 -30.79 -0.66
CA MET A 67 8.02 -30.35 -0.01
C MET A 67 8.24 -30.07 1.47
N GLU A 68 7.36 -29.25 2.05
CA GLU A 68 7.33 -28.98 3.48
C GLU A 68 6.00 -29.39 4.11
N LEU A 69 6.06 -29.77 5.39
CA LEU A 69 4.89 -30.14 6.17
C LEU A 69 4.14 -28.90 6.64
N VAL A 70 2.87 -28.75 6.28
CA VAL A 70 2.05 -27.59 6.63
C VAL A 70 0.72 -28.00 7.28
N PRO A 71 0.11 -27.14 8.10
CA PRO A 71 -1.21 -27.39 8.65
C PRO A 71 -2.28 -27.23 7.55
N GLY A 72 -2.91 -28.34 7.18
CA GLY A 72 -4.03 -28.40 6.25
C GLY A 72 -5.38 -28.08 6.89
N LYS A 73 -6.46 -28.36 6.16
CA LYS A 73 -7.83 -28.10 6.64
C LYS A 73 -8.13 -28.95 7.89
N GLY A 74 -8.57 -28.29 8.98
CA GLY A 74 -8.85 -28.95 10.26
C GLY A 74 -7.58 -29.40 11.00
N GLY A 75 -6.46 -28.69 10.80
CA GLY A 75 -5.23 -28.90 11.56
C GLY A 75 -4.46 -30.19 11.23
N LYS A 76 -4.91 -30.96 10.23
CA LYS A 76 -4.24 -32.18 9.75
C LYS A 76 -2.94 -31.84 9.04
N ALA A 77 -1.95 -32.72 9.14
CA ALA A 77 -0.71 -32.59 8.41
C ALA A 77 -0.91 -32.77 6.90
N GLU A 78 -0.41 -31.83 6.10
CA GLU A 78 -0.47 -31.87 4.63
C GLU A 78 0.91 -31.48 4.07
N CYS A 79 1.36 -32.15 3.00
CA CYS A 79 2.59 -31.77 2.30
C CYS A 79 2.30 -30.74 1.22
N GLN A 80 3.03 -29.62 1.21
CA GLN A 80 2.88 -28.58 0.20
C GLN A 80 4.24 -28.05 -0.26
N CYS A 81 4.26 -27.48 -1.47
CA CYS A 81 5.45 -26.80 -1.96
C CYS A 81 5.72 -25.51 -1.17
N PRO A 82 6.97 -25.26 -0.73
CA PRO A 82 7.36 -24.05 -0.04
C PRO A 82 6.97 -22.76 -0.78
N PRO A 83 6.77 -21.62 -0.09
CA PRO A 83 6.56 -20.32 -0.72
C PRO A 83 7.63 -20.00 -1.77
N GLY A 84 7.20 -19.51 -2.95
CA GLY A 84 8.11 -19.25 -4.07
C GLY A 84 8.48 -20.50 -4.89
N THR A 85 7.81 -21.62 -4.66
CA THR A 85 7.95 -22.84 -5.47
C THR A 85 6.58 -23.38 -5.88
N ALA A 86 6.55 -24.16 -6.95
CA ALA A 86 5.37 -24.87 -7.42
C ALA A 86 5.74 -26.28 -7.88
N GLN A 87 4.81 -27.22 -7.76
CA GLN A 87 5.02 -28.60 -8.16
C GLN A 87 4.90 -28.72 -9.68
N SER A 88 5.89 -29.38 -10.28
CA SER A 88 5.83 -29.75 -11.69
C SER A 88 5.05 -31.05 -11.88
N PRO A 89 4.14 -31.12 -12.86
CA PRO A 89 3.40 -32.34 -13.17
C PRO A 89 4.25 -33.45 -13.80
N ARG A 90 5.49 -33.14 -14.24
CA ARG A 90 6.35 -34.11 -14.95
C ARG A 90 7.09 -35.04 -14.00
N ASP A 91 7.53 -34.51 -12.87
CA ASP A 91 8.44 -35.17 -11.91
C ASP A 91 7.93 -35.12 -10.47
N ALA A 92 6.78 -34.47 -10.23
CA ALA A 92 6.19 -34.26 -8.90
C ALA A 92 7.10 -33.52 -7.90
N ILE A 93 8.12 -32.81 -8.38
CA ILE A 93 9.08 -32.05 -7.57
C ILE A 93 8.66 -30.57 -7.51
N CYS A 94 8.91 -29.93 -6.36
CA CYS A 94 8.69 -28.49 -6.20
C CYS A 94 9.88 -27.69 -6.78
N HIS A 95 9.66 -26.99 -7.88
CA HIS A 95 10.64 -26.12 -8.54
C HIS A 95 10.40 -24.65 -8.22
N LYS A 96 11.47 -23.85 -8.25
CA LYS A 96 11.37 -22.40 -8.02
C LYS A 96 10.62 -21.74 -9.17
N ILE A 97 9.57 -20.98 -8.85
CA ILE A 97 8.81 -20.24 -9.86
C ILE A 97 9.62 -19.05 -10.38
N PHE A 98 9.29 -18.61 -11.59
CA PHE A 98 9.94 -17.51 -12.30
C PHE A 98 11.42 -17.76 -12.57
N THR A 99 11.78 -19.02 -12.78
CA THR A 99 13.13 -19.46 -13.19
C THR A 99 12.99 -20.49 -14.31
N LYS A 100 14.08 -20.85 -14.99
CA LYS A 100 14.07 -21.91 -16.00
C LYS A 100 13.50 -23.23 -15.46
N GLY A 101 13.92 -23.64 -14.27
CA GLY A 101 13.40 -24.85 -13.62
C GLY A 101 13.55 -26.09 -14.51
N PRO A 102 12.51 -26.94 -14.63
CA PRO A 102 12.52 -28.14 -15.48
C PRO A 102 12.16 -27.86 -16.95
N CYS A 103 12.08 -26.58 -17.36
CA CYS A 103 11.63 -26.18 -18.68
C CYS A 103 12.76 -26.16 -19.73
N GLN A 104 12.39 -26.09 -21.01
CA GLN A 104 13.35 -26.03 -22.11
C GLN A 104 14.01 -24.64 -22.20
N ASP A 105 14.99 -24.50 -23.09
CA ASP A 105 15.56 -23.19 -23.41
C ASP A 105 14.47 -22.26 -23.96
N ASN A 106 14.52 -20.97 -23.60
CA ASN A 106 13.49 -19.97 -23.89
C ASN A 106 12.11 -20.22 -23.24
N GLU A 107 12.04 -21.09 -22.23
CA GLU A 107 10.87 -21.26 -21.37
C GLU A 107 11.22 -20.99 -19.91
N TYR A 108 10.19 -20.64 -19.12
CA TYR A 108 10.31 -20.46 -17.69
C TYR A 108 9.15 -21.13 -16.94
N PHE A 109 9.45 -21.60 -15.74
CA PHE A 109 8.48 -22.27 -14.88
C PHE A 109 7.70 -21.24 -14.05
N ALA A 110 6.38 -21.24 -14.18
CA ALA A 110 5.51 -20.30 -13.45
C ALA A 110 4.24 -21.00 -12.92
N PRO A 111 3.55 -20.43 -11.91
CA PRO A 111 2.34 -21.05 -11.37
C PRO A 111 1.19 -20.98 -12.39
N VAL A 112 0.40 -22.05 -12.49
CA VAL A 112 -0.77 -22.08 -13.37
C VAL A 112 -1.92 -21.32 -12.71
N THR A 113 -2.35 -20.20 -13.30
CA THR A 113 -3.50 -19.41 -12.86
C THR A 113 -4.81 -20.09 -13.30
N THR A 114 -5.15 -21.24 -12.69
CA THR A 114 -6.43 -21.89 -13.00
C THR A 114 -7.60 -21.00 -12.56
N THR A 115 -8.36 -20.49 -13.53
CA THR A 115 -9.60 -19.70 -13.31
C THR A 115 -10.76 -20.60 -12.88
N SER A 116 -10.54 -21.51 -11.94
CA SER A 116 -11.58 -22.40 -11.43
C SER A 116 -11.74 -22.19 -9.94
N ARG A 117 -12.98 -21.95 -9.52
CA ARG A 117 -13.44 -21.71 -8.15
C ARG A 117 -13.27 -22.92 -7.20
N SER A 118 -12.32 -23.81 -7.48
CA SER A 118 -11.93 -24.87 -6.56
C SER A 118 -10.58 -24.53 -5.96
N ILE A 119 -10.55 -24.42 -4.64
CA ILE A 119 -9.37 -24.39 -3.78
C ILE A 119 -8.48 -25.60 -4.12
N GLN A 120 -7.61 -25.48 -5.11
CA GLN A 120 -6.51 -26.41 -5.25
C GLN A 120 -5.44 -25.95 -4.27
N ARG A 121 -5.34 -26.67 -3.14
CA ARG A 121 -4.33 -26.43 -2.10
C ARG A 121 -2.90 -26.69 -2.60
N HIS A 122 -2.79 -27.39 -3.72
CA HIS A 122 -1.53 -27.67 -4.38
C HIS A 122 -1.17 -26.56 -5.37
N ARG A 123 0.03 -26.00 -5.18
CA ARG A 123 0.63 -24.99 -6.06
C ARG A 123 1.19 -25.69 -7.28
N TRP A 124 0.43 -25.73 -8.37
CA TRP A 124 0.89 -26.31 -9.64
C TRP A 124 1.63 -25.28 -10.48
N GLY A 125 2.69 -25.71 -11.16
CA GLY A 125 3.41 -24.90 -12.13
C GLY A 125 3.50 -25.57 -13.50
N ALA A 126 3.66 -24.74 -14.52
CA ALA A 126 3.86 -25.14 -15.92
C ALA A 126 4.97 -24.30 -16.55
N CYS A 127 5.44 -24.74 -17.72
CA CYS A 127 6.41 -24.02 -18.53
C CYS A 127 5.69 -23.03 -19.44
N PHE A 128 6.17 -21.80 -19.47
CA PHE A 128 5.67 -20.70 -20.30
C PHE A 128 6.80 -20.17 -21.17
N GLN A 129 6.48 -19.75 -22.40
CA GLN A 129 7.47 -19.18 -23.31
C GLN A 129 7.87 -17.78 -22.87
N ILE A 130 9.16 -17.47 -23.02
CA ILE A 130 9.69 -16.12 -22.77
C ILE A 130 9.33 -15.22 -23.94
N GLU A 131 8.71 -14.07 -23.67
CA GLU A 131 8.43 -13.08 -24.71
C GLU A 131 9.72 -12.38 -25.16
N ASN A 132 9.82 -12.12 -26.46
CA ASN A 132 11.01 -11.49 -27.02
C ASN A 132 11.01 -9.98 -26.74
N CYS A 133 11.97 -9.54 -25.93
CA CYS A 133 12.16 -8.13 -25.60
C CYS A 133 13.05 -7.40 -26.63
N GLU A 134 12.96 -6.07 -26.66
CA GLU A 134 13.85 -5.23 -27.48
C GLU A 134 15.31 -5.33 -27.01
N ALA A 135 16.26 -5.02 -27.91
CA ALA A 135 17.68 -5.07 -27.59
C ALA A 135 18.02 -4.15 -26.40
N GLY A 136 18.74 -4.68 -25.41
CA GLY A 136 19.10 -3.96 -24.18
C GLY A 136 18.05 -4.03 -23.07
N THR A 137 16.96 -4.78 -23.28
CA THR A 137 15.94 -5.04 -22.25
C THR A 137 15.81 -6.54 -21.96
N VAL A 138 15.36 -6.86 -20.75
CA VAL A 138 15.29 -8.22 -20.22
C VAL A 138 13.87 -8.50 -19.74
N TYR A 139 13.34 -9.69 -20.07
CA TYR A 139 12.02 -10.12 -19.67
C TYR A 139 11.96 -10.42 -18.17
N TRP A 140 11.02 -9.81 -17.46
CA TRP A 140 10.77 -10.05 -16.04
C TRP A 140 9.55 -10.97 -15.84
N PRO A 141 9.77 -12.25 -15.48
CA PRO A 141 8.71 -13.26 -15.47
C PRO A 141 7.62 -13.07 -14.41
N LYS A 142 7.80 -12.19 -13.41
CA LYS A 142 6.80 -12.02 -12.32
C LYS A 142 5.60 -11.19 -12.74
N ASP A 143 5.79 -10.20 -13.61
CA ASP A 143 4.74 -9.31 -14.11
C ASP A 143 4.60 -9.35 -15.64
N GLY A 144 5.47 -10.08 -16.33
CA GLY A 144 5.43 -10.26 -17.78
C GLY A 144 5.88 -9.03 -18.56
N LYS A 145 6.72 -8.15 -17.97
CA LYS A 145 7.19 -6.93 -18.63
C LYS A 145 8.68 -6.97 -18.94
N CYS A 146 9.10 -6.25 -19.96
CA CYS A 146 10.50 -6.04 -20.30
C CYS A 146 11.04 -4.80 -19.58
N TYR A 147 12.24 -4.90 -19.00
CA TYR A 147 12.91 -3.82 -18.29
C TYR A 147 14.34 -3.64 -18.80
N PRO A 148 14.91 -2.42 -18.80
CA PRO A 148 16.29 -2.21 -19.24
C PRO A 148 17.30 -2.96 -18.35
N GLU A 149 18.30 -3.59 -18.98
CA GLU A 149 19.37 -4.28 -18.25
C GLU A 149 20.25 -3.28 -17.47
N PHE A 150 20.83 -3.72 -16.35
CA PHE A 150 21.65 -2.91 -15.43
C PHE A 150 20.91 -1.72 -14.80
N THR A 151 19.58 -1.76 -14.77
CA THR A 151 18.76 -0.80 -14.01
C THR A 151 18.19 -1.43 -12.75
N LYS A 152 17.71 -0.61 -11.80
CA LYS A 152 17.01 -1.10 -10.62
C LYS A 152 15.76 -1.88 -11.02
N GLY A 153 15.01 -1.39 -12.00
CA GLY A 153 13.78 -2.04 -12.48
C GLY A 153 12.86 -2.51 -11.32
N PRO A 154 12.40 -3.77 -11.32
CA PRO A 154 11.57 -4.34 -10.25
C PRO A 154 12.37 -4.84 -9.03
N CYS A 155 13.69 -4.60 -8.99
CA CYS A 155 14.57 -5.05 -7.91
C CYS A 155 14.51 -4.16 -6.67
N SER A 156 14.84 -4.76 -5.52
CA SER A 156 15.07 -4.01 -4.28
C SER A 156 16.35 -3.18 -4.37
N ASP A 157 16.47 -2.17 -3.51
CA ASP A 157 17.66 -1.31 -3.45
C ASP A 157 18.95 -2.12 -3.29
N GLY A 158 20.00 -1.70 -4.00
CA GLY A 158 21.31 -2.36 -4.00
C GLY A 158 21.42 -3.59 -4.90
N LEU A 159 20.37 -3.96 -5.63
CA LEU A 159 20.40 -4.99 -6.67
C LEU A 159 20.03 -4.38 -8.02
N LEU A 160 20.66 -4.86 -9.09
CA LEU A 160 20.32 -4.48 -10.45
C LEU A 160 19.75 -5.66 -11.22
N LEU A 161 18.96 -5.35 -12.24
CA LEU A 161 18.41 -6.32 -13.14
C LEU A 161 19.50 -6.79 -14.12
N PHE A 162 19.62 -8.12 -14.25
CA PHE A 162 20.58 -8.76 -15.13
C PHE A 162 19.94 -9.93 -15.86
N SER A 163 20.35 -10.17 -17.10
CA SER A 163 19.88 -11.30 -17.89
C SER A 163 20.66 -12.57 -17.55
N LYS A 164 19.99 -13.54 -16.93
CA LYS A 164 20.52 -14.89 -16.74
C LYS A 164 19.59 -15.89 -17.40
N GLU A 165 20.10 -16.62 -18.40
CA GLU A 165 19.31 -17.59 -19.18
C GLU A 165 18.09 -16.96 -19.86
N ASN A 166 18.25 -15.76 -20.44
CA ASN A 166 17.19 -14.95 -21.06
C ASN A 166 16.07 -14.51 -20.10
N LEU A 167 16.28 -14.63 -18.78
CA LEU A 167 15.35 -14.18 -17.75
C LEU A 167 15.99 -13.10 -16.89
N GLY A 168 15.18 -12.10 -16.55
CA GLY A 168 15.55 -11.05 -15.62
C GLY A 168 15.71 -11.60 -14.21
N GLN A 169 16.87 -11.39 -13.60
CA GLN A 169 17.15 -11.71 -12.21
C GLN A 169 17.79 -10.51 -11.51
N CYS A 170 17.40 -10.28 -10.27
CA CYS A 170 18.00 -9.25 -9.42
C CYS A 170 19.26 -9.81 -8.78
N LEU A 171 20.41 -9.28 -9.17
CA LEU A 171 21.71 -9.74 -8.71
C LEU A 171 22.61 -8.53 -8.44
N CYS A 172 23.64 -8.76 -7.64
CA CYS A 172 24.76 -7.86 -7.51
C CYS A 172 26.01 -8.72 -7.32
N ASP A 173 26.89 -8.71 -8.32
CA ASP A 173 28.13 -9.47 -8.28
C ASP A 173 29.29 -8.59 -8.78
N ASN A 174 30.40 -8.64 -8.05
CA ASN A 174 31.60 -7.88 -8.37
C ASN A 174 32.29 -8.41 -9.65
N SER A 175 32.03 -9.67 -10.04
CA SER A 175 32.67 -10.26 -11.22
C SER A 175 32.05 -9.77 -12.53
N THR A 176 30.72 -9.78 -12.64
CA THR A 176 29.99 -9.39 -13.86
C THR A 176 29.59 -7.92 -13.87
N MET A 177 29.43 -7.30 -12.70
CA MET A 177 28.93 -5.93 -12.55
C MET A 177 29.96 -4.98 -11.94
N LEU A 178 31.25 -5.20 -12.19
CA LEU A 178 32.34 -4.42 -11.61
C LEU A 178 32.12 -2.89 -11.72
N HIS A 179 31.63 -2.41 -12.87
CA HIS A 179 31.39 -0.98 -13.08
C HIS A 179 30.19 -0.42 -12.31
N TYR A 180 29.29 -1.28 -11.84
CA TYR A 180 28.09 -0.93 -11.08
C TYR A 180 28.22 -1.27 -9.58
N PHE A 181 29.28 -1.98 -9.21
CA PHE A 181 29.47 -2.54 -7.87
C PHE A 181 30.07 -1.51 -6.91
N TRP A 182 29.48 -1.41 -5.72
CA TRP A 182 30.00 -0.58 -4.63
C TRP A 182 30.62 -1.46 -3.54
N ASN A 183 31.95 -1.40 -3.43
CA ASN A 183 32.74 -2.29 -2.58
C ASN A 183 32.38 -2.22 -1.09
N GLN A 184 32.03 -1.05 -0.56
CA GLN A 184 31.88 -0.87 0.90
C GLN A 184 30.66 -1.59 1.49
N SER A 185 29.57 -1.69 0.72
CA SER A 185 28.33 -2.36 1.17
C SER A 185 27.94 -3.55 0.30
N SER A 186 28.76 -3.94 -0.67
CA SER A 186 28.49 -5.05 -1.60
C SER A 186 27.13 -4.93 -2.29
N THR A 187 26.83 -3.74 -2.77
CA THR A 187 25.56 -3.37 -3.42
C THR A 187 25.82 -2.74 -4.77
N CYS A 188 24.87 -2.84 -5.69
CA CYS A 188 24.99 -2.37 -7.06
C CYS A 188 24.03 -1.21 -7.34
N TYR A 189 24.49 -0.23 -8.11
CA TYR A 189 23.73 0.98 -8.43
C TYR A 189 23.90 1.37 -9.88
N GLU A 190 22.86 1.96 -10.45
CA GLU A 190 22.88 2.51 -11.80
C GLU A 190 23.90 3.64 -11.91
N HIS A 191 24.41 3.90 -13.11
CA HIS A 191 25.29 5.05 -13.33
C HIS A 191 24.50 6.35 -13.32
N PHE A 192 25.17 7.41 -12.90
CA PHE A 192 24.67 8.79 -12.89
C PHE A 192 23.46 9.06 -11.98
N ILE A 193 23.14 8.13 -11.08
CA ILE A 193 22.20 8.34 -9.98
C ILE A 193 22.94 8.62 -8.67
N GLN A 194 22.23 9.08 -7.63
CA GLN A 194 22.84 9.35 -6.33
C GLN A 194 23.40 8.06 -5.69
N GLY A 195 22.65 6.95 -5.75
CA GLY A 195 23.09 5.65 -5.21
C GLY A 195 23.59 5.74 -3.75
N PRO A 196 24.77 5.18 -3.42
CA PRO A 196 25.35 5.20 -2.08
C PRO A 196 26.10 6.52 -1.78
N CYS A 197 26.14 7.44 -2.74
CA CYS A 197 26.93 8.65 -2.67
C CYS A 197 26.30 9.71 -1.77
N LYS A 198 27.15 10.63 -1.28
CA LYS A 198 26.69 11.80 -0.52
C LYS A 198 25.89 12.73 -1.42
N LYS A 199 25.01 13.54 -0.83
CA LYS A 199 24.25 14.56 -1.57
C LYS A 199 25.18 15.44 -2.40
N GLY A 200 24.82 15.65 -3.67
CA GLY A 200 25.61 16.42 -4.63
C GLY A 200 26.72 15.65 -5.34
N GLN A 201 26.83 14.34 -5.09
CA GLN A 201 27.65 13.41 -5.86
C GLN A 201 26.74 12.36 -6.52
N ILE A 202 27.23 11.79 -7.61
CA ILE A 202 26.58 10.70 -8.32
C ILE A 202 27.52 9.51 -8.45
N PHE A 203 26.94 8.35 -8.70
CA PHE A 203 27.65 7.10 -8.89
C PHE A 203 28.18 7.01 -10.32
N LEU A 204 29.51 6.94 -10.46
CA LEU A 204 30.19 7.00 -11.74
C LEU A 204 30.56 5.59 -12.24
N PRO A 205 30.70 5.41 -13.57
CA PRO A 205 31.27 4.20 -14.12
C PRO A 205 32.64 3.89 -13.48
N GLY A 206 32.79 2.70 -12.92
CA GLY A 206 33.99 2.29 -12.17
C GLY A 206 33.79 2.18 -10.66
N GLY A 207 32.54 2.22 -10.18
CA GLY A 207 32.24 1.91 -8.78
C GLY A 207 32.68 2.98 -7.79
N THR A 208 32.74 4.24 -8.24
CA THR A 208 33.17 5.38 -7.42
C THR A 208 32.12 6.48 -7.36
N CYS A 209 32.12 7.26 -6.28
CA CYS A 209 31.29 8.44 -6.15
C CYS A 209 32.09 9.68 -6.54
N GLY A 210 31.51 10.53 -7.39
CA GLY A 210 32.18 11.73 -7.84
C GLY A 210 31.24 12.79 -8.40
N CYS A 211 31.81 13.95 -8.66
CA CYS A 211 31.16 15.02 -9.39
C CYS A 211 32.23 15.80 -10.15
N GLU A 212 32.20 15.74 -11.48
CA GLU A 212 33.17 16.38 -12.37
C GLU A 212 32.47 17.38 -13.28
N LYS A 213 33.14 18.50 -13.60
CA LYS A 213 32.57 19.61 -14.39
C LYS A 213 32.22 19.23 -15.83
N THR A 214 32.79 18.13 -16.34
CA THR A 214 32.57 17.57 -17.67
C THR A 214 31.29 16.75 -17.75
N LEU A 215 30.71 16.37 -16.62
CA LEU A 215 29.48 15.58 -16.55
C LEU A 215 28.28 16.42 -16.93
N LYS A 216 27.30 15.77 -17.57
CA LYS A 216 26.05 16.44 -17.96
C LYS A 216 25.17 16.72 -16.75
N GLU A 217 25.38 15.96 -15.68
CA GLU A 217 24.70 16.04 -14.38
C GLU A 217 25.24 17.17 -13.50
N TYR A 218 26.36 17.78 -13.87
CA TYR A 218 26.99 18.86 -13.12
C TYR A 218 26.15 20.14 -13.20
N TYR A 219 25.88 20.75 -12.04
CA TYR A 219 25.22 22.04 -11.95
C TYR A 219 26.21 23.16 -11.61
N PRO A 220 26.46 24.11 -12.52
CA PRO A 220 27.52 25.11 -12.36
C PRO A 220 27.38 26.04 -11.15
N GLU A 221 26.15 26.39 -10.73
CA GLU A 221 25.93 27.42 -9.72
C GLU A 221 26.36 27.00 -8.30
N ASN A 222 26.21 25.73 -7.96
CA ASN A 222 26.60 25.20 -6.64
C ASN A 222 27.73 24.15 -6.71
N GLY A 223 28.18 23.77 -7.90
CA GLY A 223 29.25 22.81 -8.10
C GLY A 223 28.89 21.37 -7.69
N LEU A 224 27.60 21.04 -7.65
CA LEU A 224 27.09 19.72 -7.28
C LEU A 224 26.48 19.00 -8.48
N CYS A 225 26.46 17.66 -8.42
CA CYS A 225 25.91 16.82 -9.47
C CYS A 225 24.55 16.26 -9.04
N TYR A 226 23.60 16.27 -9.97
CA TYR A 226 22.23 15.82 -9.75
C TYR A 226 21.78 14.86 -10.86
N PRO A 227 21.09 13.76 -10.52
CA PRO A 227 20.58 12.84 -11.54
C PRO A 227 19.60 13.55 -12.49
N ILE A 228 19.71 13.26 -13.78
CA ILE A 228 18.76 13.76 -14.78
C ILE A 228 17.37 13.16 -14.51
N GLY A 229 16.32 13.99 -14.62
CA GLY A 229 14.94 13.64 -14.28
C GLY A 229 14.60 13.78 -12.79
N SER A 230 15.59 13.99 -11.91
CA SER A 230 15.35 14.24 -10.49
C SER A 230 14.86 15.68 -10.25
N ASN A 231 14.40 15.98 -9.02
CA ASN A 231 14.13 17.38 -8.64
C ASN A 231 15.42 18.22 -8.60
N GLY A 232 16.58 17.59 -8.35
CA GLY A 232 17.87 18.26 -8.34
C GLY A 232 17.93 19.50 -7.42
N PRO A 233 18.61 20.58 -7.84
CA PRO A 233 18.62 21.87 -7.13
C PRO A 233 17.42 22.74 -7.52
N CYS A 234 16.45 22.20 -8.26
CA CYS A 234 15.43 23.00 -8.92
C CYS A 234 14.31 23.42 -7.97
N LYS A 235 13.69 24.56 -8.31
CA LYS A 235 12.53 25.11 -7.60
C LYS A 235 11.28 24.22 -7.72
N GLN A 236 10.21 24.57 -7.02
CA GLN A 236 8.96 23.83 -7.05
C GLN A 236 8.42 23.68 -8.48
N GLY A 237 7.92 22.48 -8.79
CA GLY A 237 7.38 22.10 -10.10
C GLY A 237 8.41 21.99 -11.23
N HIS A 238 9.69 22.20 -10.94
CA HIS A 238 10.77 21.96 -11.89
C HIS A 238 11.37 20.56 -11.70
N HIS A 239 12.07 20.11 -12.72
CA HIS A 239 12.98 18.96 -12.67
C HIS A 239 14.29 19.29 -13.37
N PHE A 240 15.32 18.50 -13.09
CA PHE A 240 16.64 18.66 -13.65
C PHE A 240 16.73 17.91 -14.99
N VAL A 241 17.01 18.64 -16.08
CA VAL A 241 17.02 18.09 -17.45
C VAL A 241 18.26 18.54 -18.22
N LEU A 242 18.51 17.86 -19.33
CA LEU A 242 19.57 18.24 -20.26
C LEU A 242 19.14 19.42 -21.13
N GLY A 243 19.91 20.50 -21.09
CA GLY A 243 19.85 21.64 -22.00
C GLY A 243 21.02 21.67 -22.97
N ARG A 244 20.89 22.43 -24.06
CA ARG A 244 21.98 22.68 -25.02
C ARG A 244 22.66 24.00 -24.70
N SER A 245 23.99 24.02 -24.71
CA SER A 245 24.75 25.26 -24.49
C SER A 245 24.51 26.27 -25.61
N LYS A 246 24.43 27.55 -25.24
CA LYS A 246 24.33 28.66 -26.22
C LYS A 246 25.64 28.87 -26.98
N SER A 247 26.78 28.53 -26.36
CA SER A 247 28.12 28.70 -26.95
C SER A 247 28.52 27.56 -27.87
N ASP A 248 28.10 26.33 -27.56
CA ASP A 248 28.32 25.15 -28.39
C ASP A 248 27.05 24.29 -28.41
N PRO A 249 26.33 24.23 -29.53
CA PRO A 249 25.08 23.46 -29.63
C PRO A 249 25.27 21.95 -29.48
N LYS A 250 26.50 21.41 -29.58
CA LYS A 250 26.79 20.00 -29.32
C LYS A 250 26.96 19.67 -27.84
N THR A 251 27.29 20.66 -27.02
CA THR A 251 27.52 20.47 -25.59
C THR A 251 26.19 20.49 -24.82
N LEU A 252 25.91 19.39 -24.13
CA LEU A 252 24.75 19.24 -23.25
C LEU A 252 25.16 19.51 -21.80
N TYR A 253 24.32 20.23 -21.06
CA TYR A 253 24.53 20.52 -19.64
C TYR A 253 23.21 20.45 -18.86
N GLY A 254 23.29 20.16 -17.58
CA GLY A 254 22.12 20.09 -16.70
C GLY A 254 21.55 21.47 -16.38
N ARG A 255 20.24 21.62 -16.56
CA ARG A 255 19.49 22.85 -16.22
C ARG A 255 18.14 22.48 -15.61
N CYS A 256 17.55 23.43 -14.90
CA CYS A 256 16.18 23.28 -14.43
C CYS A 256 15.18 23.63 -15.54
N ALA A 257 14.12 22.83 -15.66
CA ALA A 257 12.97 23.09 -16.52
C ALA A 257 11.68 22.70 -15.80
N CYS A 258 10.55 23.28 -16.19
CA CYS A 258 9.25 22.84 -15.68
C CYS A 258 9.02 21.36 -16.00
N LYS A 259 8.44 20.63 -15.04
CA LYS A 259 7.93 19.28 -15.28
C LYS A 259 6.92 19.30 -16.43
N GLU A 260 6.76 18.16 -17.08
CA GLU A 260 5.75 18.01 -18.12
C GLU A 260 4.35 18.38 -17.58
N GLY A 261 3.58 19.10 -18.40
CA GLY A 261 2.27 19.62 -18.03
C GLY A 261 2.28 20.76 -17.00
N HIS A 262 3.44 21.20 -16.49
CA HIS A 262 3.55 22.38 -15.64
C HIS A 262 3.92 23.62 -16.47
N ILE A 263 3.43 24.79 -16.05
CA ILE A 263 3.73 26.08 -16.69
C ILE A 263 4.37 27.00 -15.66
N LEU A 264 5.35 27.79 -16.11
CA LEU A 264 6.07 28.76 -15.30
C LEU A 264 5.12 29.87 -14.84
N TRP A 265 5.18 30.19 -13.55
CA TRP A 265 4.60 31.40 -12.97
C TRP A 265 5.69 32.46 -12.85
N GLU A 266 5.56 33.54 -13.62
CA GLU A 266 6.62 34.54 -13.77
C GLU A 266 6.92 35.32 -12.46
N GLU A 267 5.95 35.42 -11.54
CA GLU A 267 6.11 36.25 -10.33
C GLU A 267 7.06 35.62 -9.30
N ASP A 268 7.07 34.29 -9.16
CA ASP A 268 7.91 33.56 -8.19
C ASP A 268 8.97 32.65 -8.86
N GLY A 269 8.82 32.43 -10.17
CA GLY A 269 9.66 31.54 -10.97
C GLY A 269 9.50 30.07 -10.60
N ASN A 270 8.36 29.67 -10.01
CA ASN A 270 7.99 28.26 -9.79
C ASN A 270 7.13 27.76 -10.96
N CYS A 271 7.06 26.44 -11.16
CA CYS A 271 6.12 25.88 -12.13
C CYS A 271 4.95 25.24 -11.40
N TYR A 272 3.75 25.43 -11.94
CA TYR A 272 2.52 24.88 -11.38
C TYR A 272 1.78 24.09 -12.43
N LYS A 273 0.96 23.14 -11.97
CA LYS A 273 0.07 22.40 -12.85
C LYS A 273 -1.20 23.23 -13.12
N PRO A 274 -1.66 23.33 -14.38
CA PRO A 274 -2.94 23.94 -14.70
C PRO A 274 -4.11 23.34 -13.93
N PHE A 275 -5.15 24.14 -13.70
CA PHE A 275 -6.37 23.77 -12.97
C PHE A 275 -6.12 23.31 -11.54
N THR A 276 -5.00 23.66 -10.93
CA THR A 276 -4.75 23.50 -9.49
C THR A 276 -4.86 24.84 -8.77
N ARG A 277 -4.75 24.85 -7.43
CA ARG A 277 -4.69 26.12 -6.68
C ARG A 277 -3.41 26.90 -6.99
N GLY A 278 -2.27 26.22 -7.01
CA GLY A 278 -0.95 26.83 -7.16
C GLY A 278 -0.75 28.03 -6.20
N PRO A 279 -0.25 29.18 -6.69
CA PRO A 279 -0.05 30.39 -5.89
C PRO A 279 -1.33 31.21 -5.70
N CYS A 280 -2.48 30.80 -6.25
CA CYS A 280 -3.72 31.55 -6.13
C CYS A 280 -4.31 31.48 -4.71
N ALA A 281 -5.05 32.53 -4.33
CA ALA A 281 -5.79 32.56 -3.06
C ALA A 281 -6.81 31.41 -2.95
N PRO A 282 -7.20 30.99 -1.72
CA PRO A 282 -8.25 29.99 -1.53
C PRO A 282 -9.54 30.36 -2.28
N GLY A 283 -10.16 29.38 -2.95
CA GLY A 283 -11.33 29.62 -3.80
C GLY A 283 -11.00 30.06 -5.24
N LYS A 284 -9.72 30.18 -5.60
CA LYS A 284 -9.25 30.41 -6.97
C LYS A 284 -8.42 29.24 -7.51
N MET A 285 -8.43 29.09 -8.83
CA MET A 285 -7.65 28.09 -9.58
C MET A 285 -6.83 28.74 -10.69
N LEU A 286 -5.78 28.05 -11.10
CA LEU A 286 -4.97 28.41 -12.26
C LEU A 286 -5.63 27.98 -13.56
N GLU A 287 -5.92 28.93 -14.44
CA GLU A 287 -6.38 28.66 -15.80
C GLU A 287 -5.32 29.06 -16.83
N ILE A 288 -5.21 28.28 -17.90
CA ILE A 288 -4.30 28.54 -19.02
C ILE A 288 -4.95 29.58 -19.93
N SER A 289 -4.28 30.71 -20.11
CA SER A 289 -4.62 31.68 -21.14
C SER A 289 -3.80 31.41 -22.40
N TYR A 290 -4.48 31.36 -23.55
CA TYR A 290 -3.88 31.20 -24.88
C TYR A 290 -3.75 32.52 -25.64
N GLU A 291 -4.00 33.67 -24.98
CA GLU A 291 -3.90 35.00 -25.60
C GLU A 291 -2.42 35.38 -25.82
N GLY A 292 -1.85 34.94 -26.95
CA GLY A 292 -0.53 35.33 -27.44
C GLY A 292 0.63 34.46 -26.92
N LYS A 293 0.92 34.51 -25.61
CA LYS A 293 1.88 33.60 -24.95
C LYS A 293 1.13 32.72 -23.95
N VAL A 294 1.50 31.44 -23.87
CA VAL A 294 0.94 30.51 -22.88
C VAL A 294 1.30 31.03 -21.49
N ALA A 295 0.32 31.59 -20.81
CA ALA A 295 0.46 32.17 -19.48
C ALA A 295 -0.66 31.65 -18.57
N MET A 296 -0.42 31.65 -17.28
CA MET A 296 -1.43 31.24 -16.29
C MET A 296 -2.09 32.47 -15.67
N LYS A 297 -3.38 32.35 -15.36
CA LYS A 297 -4.14 33.37 -14.63
C LYS A 297 -4.95 32.73 -13.50
N CYS A 298 -5.01 33.41 -12.37
CA CYS A 298 -5.91 33.02 -11.29
C CYS A 298 -7.36 33.40 -11.63
N VAL A 299 -8.23 32.41 -11.74
CA VAL A 299 -9.67 32.58 -11.94
C VAL A 299 -10.43 32.01 -10.73
N GLN A 300 -11.65 32.50 -10.52
CA GLN A 300 -12.50 31.94 -9.46
C GLN A 300 -12.85 30.49 -9.80
N LEU A 301 -12.91 29.61 -8.78
CA LEU A 301 -13.37 28.25 -9.01
C LEU A 301 -14.80 28.30 -9.57
N PRO A 302 -15.04 27.79 -10.79
CA PRO A 302 -16.38 27.79 -11.37
C PRO A 302 -17.30 26.77 -10.71
N CYS A 303 -16.72 25.74 -10.07
CA CYS A 303 -17.44 24.63 -9.49
C CYS A 303 -17.41 24.66 -7.96
N SER A 304 -18.53 24.29 -7.35
CA SER A 304 -18.62 24.07 -5.90
C SER A 304 -17.91 22.78 -5.48
N ALA A 305 -17.64 22.64 -4.18
CA ALA A 305 -16.98 21.47 -3.61
C ALA A 305 -17.66 20.15 -4.04
N GLY A 306 -16.86 19.15 -4.39
CA GLY A 306 -17.32 17.84 -4.86
C GLY A 306 -17.68 17.77 -6.35
N ASN A 307 -17.61 18.89 -7.08
CA ASN A 307 -17.77 18.94 -8.53
C ASN A 307 -16.45 19.31 -9.22
N LEU A 308 -16.18 18.67 -10.36
CA LEU A 308 -15.01 18.92 -11.20
C LEU A 308 -15.41 19.65 -12.47
N TYR A 309 -14.52 20.55 -12.91
CA TYR A 309 -14.68 21.36 -14.11
C TYR A 309 -14.31 20.57 -15.36
N PHE A 310 -15.14 20.64 -16.40
CA PHE A 310 -14.85 20.09 -17.73
C PHE A 310 -14.79 21.21 -18.77
N GLN A 311 -13.69 21.24 -19.53
CA GLN A 311 -13.50 22.17 -20.64
C GLN A 311 -14.53 21.94 -21.77
N GLY A 312 -14.75 22.98 -22.58
CA GLY A 312 -15.63 22.90 -23.77
C GLY A 312 -17.12 22.96 -23.45
N ASN A 313 -17.53 23.85 -22.53
CA ASN A 313 -18.92 24.07 -22.12
C ASN A 313 -19.63 22.85 -21.51
N LYS A 314 -18.89 21.83 -21.08
CA LYS A 314 -19.45 20.66 -20.38
C LYS A 314 -19.83 20.99 -18.93
N GLY A 315 -19.20 22.01 -18.34
CA GLY A 315 -19.61 22.53 -17.03
C GLY A 315 -19.07 21.72 -15.87
N CYS A 316 -19.78 21.77 -14.74
CA CYS A 316 -19.34 21.17 -13.47
C CYS A 316 -20.09 19.87 -13.21
N HIS A 317 -19.35 18.80 -12.90
CA HIS A 317 -19.94 17.49 -12.64
C HIS A 317 -19.41 16.83 -11.38
N LYS A 318 -20.31 16.15 -10.66
CA LYS A 318 -20.00 15.51 -9.38
C LYS A 318 -19.03 14.34 -9.55
N VAL A 319 -18.02 14.27 -8.70
CA VAL A 319 -17.08 13.13 -8.65
C VAL A 319 -17.85 11.82 -8.42
N GLY A 320 -17.54 10.78 -9.19
CA GLY A 320 -18.19 9.47 -9.15
C GLY A 320 -19.55 9.40 -9.85
N SER A 321 -20.07 10.52 -10.38
CA SER A 321 -21.24 10.49 -11.27
C SER A 321 -20.82 10.17 -12.71
N GLN A 322 -21.76 9.76 -13.57
CA GLN A 322 -21.47 9.59 -15.00
C GLN A 322 -21.10 10.93 -15.66
N GLY A 323 -21.72 12.04 -15.25
CA GLY A 323 -21.42 13.37 -15.78
C GLY A 323 -21.46 13.43 -17.33
N PRO A 324 -20.48 14.06 -17.98
CA PRO A 324 -20.39 14.16 -19.44
C PRO A 324 -19.63 12.95 -20.03
N CYS A 325 -19.39 11.89 -19.24
CA CYS A 325 -18.59 10.75 -19.63
C CYS A 325 -19.43 9.69 -20.39
N PRO A 326 -18.76 8.92 -21.27
CA PRO A 326 -19.38 7.76 -21.91
C PRO A 326 -20.04 6.79 -20.92
N PRO A 327 -21.05 6.02 -21.36
CA PRO A 327 -21.67 4.99 -20.52
C PRO A 327 -20.63 4.03 -19.94
N GLY A 328 -20.71 3.77 -18.62
CA GLY A 328 -19.77 2.92 -17.89
C GLY A 328 -18.53 3.64 -17.35
N GLN A 329 -18.34 4.92 -17.69
CA GLN A 329 -17.31 5.78 -17.08
C GLN A 329 -17.93 6.72 -16.05
N VAL A 330 -17.12 7.13 -15.09
CA VAL A 330 -17.48 8.12 -14.07
C VAL A 330 -16.46 9.26 -14.07
N VAL A 331 -16.89 10.40 -13.55
CA VAL A 331 -16.07 11.59 -13.34
C VAL A 331 -15.06 11.33 -12.23
N LEU A 332 -13.78 11.48 -12.53
CA LEU A 332 -12.66 11.29 -11.61
C LEU A 332 -11.73 12.52 -11.66
N TYR A 333 -10.90 12.66 -10.61
CA TYR A 333 -9.79 13.61 -10.62
C TYR A 333 -8.78 13.22 -11.69
N GLN A 334 -8.16 14.21 -12.33
CA GLN A 334 -7.14 13.98 -13.35
C GLN A 334 -5.95 13.13 -12.86
N ASP A 335 -5.56 13.29 -11.59
CA ASP A 335 -4.46 12.53 -10.98
C ASP A 335 -4.93 11.91 -9.67
N SER A 336 -4.95 10.57 -9.59
CA SER A 336 -5.33 9.81 -8.39
C SER A 336 -4.13 9.34 -7.54
N SER A 337 -2.91 9.77 -7.85
CA SER A 337 -1.70 9.35 -7.13
C SER A 337 -1.36 10.30 -5.99
N ALA A 338 -2.01 10.14 -4.83
CA ALA A 338 -1.59 10.62 -3.51
C ALA A 338 -0.74 11.92 -3.49
N GLU A 339 -1.14 12.95 -4.24
CA GLU A 339 -0.46 14.23 -4.23
C GLU A 339 -0.93 15.01 -2.98
N PRO A 340 -0.10 15.91 -2.43
CA PRO A 340 -0.50 16.78 -1.33
C PRO A 340 -1.83 17.49 -1.65
N LEU A 341 -2.65 17.77 -0.63
CA LEU A 341 -3.98 18.41 -0.76
C LEU A 341 -3.97 19.68 -1.63
N ASP A 342 -2.84 20.37 -1.72
CA ASP A 342 -2.66 21.61 -2.48
C ASP A 342 -2.46 21.42 -4.00
N ASN A 343 -2.27 20.18 -4.48
CA ASN A 343 -2.06 19.83 -5.88
C ASN A 343 -3.27 19.13 -6.53
N ILE A 344 -4.42 19.10 -5.84
CA ILE A 344 -5.63 18.50 -6.39
C ILE A 344 -6.07 19.32 -7.62
N SER A 345 -6.15 18.66 -8.77
CA SER A 345 -6.68 19.25 -10.00
C SER A 345 -8.19 19.42 -9.88
N TYR A 346 -8.69 20.62 -10.15
CA TYR A 346 -10.11 20.93 -10.31
C TYR A 346 -10.65 20.48 -11.67
N LEU A 347 -9.79 20.01 -12.58
CA LEU A 347 -10.18 19.45 -13.87
C LEU A 347 -10.67 18.00 -13.72
N GLY A 348 -11.84 17.73 -14.29
CA GLY A 348 -12.44 16.39 -14.34
C GLY A 348 -11.99 15.60 -15.55
N VAL A 349 -11.74 14.31 -15.35
CA VAL A 349 -11.51 13.34 -16.42
C VAL A 349 -12.50 12.19 -16.32
N CYS A 350 -12.76 11.53 -17.45
CA CYS A 350 -13.60 10.35 -17.51
C CYS A 350 -12.75 9.09 -17.35
N GLY A 351 -13.12 8.21 -16.42
CA GLY A 351 -12.43 6.96 -16.21
C GLY A 351 -13.33 5.85 -15.70
N CYS A 352 -12.84 4.62 -15.75
CA CYS A 352 -13.58 3.46 -15.26
C CYS A 352 -13.49 3.38 -13.74
N GLN A 353 -14.60 3.03 -13.08
CA GLN A 353 -14.62 2.78 -11.65
C GLN A 353 -14.13 1.34 -11.36
N SER A 354 -12.83 1.08 -11.48
CA SER A 354 -12.27 -0.24 -11.14
C SER A 354 -12.05 -0.36 -9.63
N ARG A 355 -12.88 -1.15 -8.93
CA ARG A 355 -12.56 -1.65 -7.58
C ARG A 355 -11.53 -2.77 -7.70
N LYS A 356 -10.23 -2.44 -7.74
CA LYS A 356 -9.23 -3.44 -7.33
C LYS A 356 -9.29 -3.53 -5.81
N LEU A 357 -9.95 -4.58 -5.31
CA LEU A 357 -9.81 -4.99 -3.91
C LEU A 357 -8.34 -5.39 -3.72
N ASP A 358 -7.55 -4.47 -3.20
CA ASP A 358 -6.29 -4.85 -2.60
C ASP A 358 -6.64 -5.49 -1.25
N THR A 359 -6.57 -6.82 -1.18
CA THR A 359 -6.79 -7.57 0.07
C THR A 359 -5.72 -7.27 1.13
N SER A 360 -4.73 -6.43 0.82
CA SER A 360 -3.72 -5.95 1.76
C SER A 360 -3.96 -4.53 2.30
N SER A 361 -4.97 -3.78 1.81
CA SER A 361 -5.34 -2.46 2.34
C SER A 361 -6.74 -2.45 2.96
N PHE A 362 -6.84 -1.98 4.21
CA PHE A 362 -8.13 -1.87 4.93
C PHE A 362 -9.04 -0.75 4.37
N TYR A 363 -8.50 0.16 3.55
CA TYR A 363 -9.25 1.18 2.83
C TYR A 363 -9.16 0.93 1.30
N PRO A 364 -10.30 0.78 0.59
CA PRO A 364 -10.30 0.75 -0.87
C PRO A 364 -10.11 2.18 -1.41
N THR A 365 -8.97 2.47 -2.04
CA THR A 365 -8.78 3.70 -2.79
C THR A 365 -9.44 3.59 -4.16
N TYR A 366 -10.09 4.67 -4.61
CA TYR A 366 -10.57 4.76 -5.99
C TYR A 366 -9.35 4.81 -6.92
N ARG A 367 -9.22 3.80 -7.79
CA ARG A 367 -8.17 3.74 -8.81
C ARG A 367 -8.80 4.10 -10.15
N ALA A 368 -8.21 5.05 -10.87
CA ALA A 368 -8.28 5.03 -12.32
C ALA A 368 -7.32 3.92 -12.79
N GLU A 369 -7.80 2.95 -13.55
CA GLU A 369 -6.89 2.06 -14.29
C GLU A 369 -6.43 2.72 -15.58
N GLU A 370 -5.21 2.38 -15.99
CA GLU A 370 -4.68 2.63 -17.32
C GLU A 370 -5.54 1.96 -18.40
N PHE A 371 -5.54 2.61 -19.56
CA PHE A 371 -6.25 2.30 -20.79
C PHE A 371 -6.53 0.80 -21.02
N SER A 372 -7.82 0.43 -21.00
CA SER A 372 -8.29 -0.81 -21.62
C SER A 372 -8.16 -0.68 -23.14
N GLU A 373 -7.56 -1.69 -23.76
CA GLU A 373 -7.20 -1.87 -25.17
C GLU A 373 -8.32 -1.63 -26.22
N ASN A 374 -9.52 -1.18 -25.84
CA ASN A 374 -10.60 -0.89 -26.78
C ASN A 374 -11.53 0.27 -26.34
N GLY A 375 -11.11 1.13 -25.39
CA GLY A 375 -11.90 2.30 -24.98
C GLY A 375 -13.24 1.99 -24.28
N LYS A 376 -13.50 0.72 -23.96
CA LYS A 376 -14.69 0.27 -23.23
C LYS A 376 -14.28 -0.11 -21.81
N CYS A 377 -14.90 0.49 -20.81
CA CYS A 377 -14.81 -0.03 -19.44
C CYS A 377 -15.35 -1.46 -19.43
N ALA A 378 -14.65 -2.39 -18.79
CA ALA A 378 -15.15 -3.74 -18.60
C ALA A 378 -16.54 -3.64 -17.94
N GLU A 379 -17.56 -4.13 -18.64
CA GLU A 379 -18.91 -4.16 -18.10
C GLU A 379 -18.86 -4.88 -16.74
N SER A 380 -19.23 -4.14 -15.70
CA SER A 380 -19.58 -4.74 -14.43
C SER A 380 -20.61 -5.82 -14.73
N LYS A 381 -20.24 -7.09 -14.53
CA LYS A 381 -21.20 -8.20 -14.54
C LYS A 381 -22.32 -7.80 -13.59
N THR A 382 -23.43 -7.41 -14.20
CA THR A 382 -24.64 -6.95 -13.54
C THR A 382 -25.14 -8.14 -12.74
N LEU A 383 -24.98 -8.11 -11.42
CA LEU A 383 -25.82 -8.90 -10.53
C LEU A 383 -27.20 -8.24 -10.61
N THR A 384 -27.98 -8.74 -11.56
CA THR A 384 -29.40 -8.45 -11.73
C THR A 384 -30.15 -8.78 -10.44
N GLY A 385 -30.91 -7.81 -9.95
CA GLY A 385 -31.85 -8.04 -8.86
C GLY A 385 -32.14 -6.78 -8.05
N LEU A 386 -32.88 -5.83 -8.63
CA LEU A 386 -34.03 -5.13 -8.03
C LEU A 386 -34.42 -3.93 -8.92
N SER A 387 -35.71 -3.84 -9.23
CA SER A 387 -36.31 -3.01 -10.27
C SER A 387 -36.30 -1.52 -9.97
N SER A 388 -36.19 -0.73 -11.03
CA SER A 388 -36.63 0.66 -11.12
C SER A 388 -38.15 0.75 -11.02
N ASN A 389 -38.68 1.51 -10.04
CA ASN A 389 -39.70 2.54 -10.22
C ASN A 389 -40.19 3.07 -8.86
N GLU A 390 -40.43 4.39 -8.83
CA GLU A 390 -41.16 5.17 -7.81
C GLU A 390 -40.44 5.40 -6.47
N TYR A 391 -40.29 6.61 -5.92
CA TYR A 391 -40.86 7.92 -6.24
C TYR A 391 -39.89 8.99 -5.69
N SER A 392 -39.79 10.13 -6.37
CA SER A 392 -39.23 11.35 -5.81
C SER A 392 -40.08 11.84 -4.64
N GLU A 393 -39.47 12.26 -3.54
CA GLU A 393 -39.85 13.39 -2.67
C GLU A 393 -39.39 13.14 -1.23
N LEU A 394 -38.34 13.86 -0.83
CA LEU A 394 -38.33 14.64 0.41
C LEU A 394 -37.10 15.55 0.38
N ARG A 395 -37.35 16.77 -0.06
CA ARG A 395 -36.45 17.91 0.08
C ARG A 395 -36.31 18.30 1.56
N THR A 396 -35.15 18.88 1.84
CA THR A 396 -34.85 19.90 2.86
C THR A 396 -34.99 19.53 4.34
N THR A 397 -33.84 19.30 4.98
CA THR A 397 -33.40 20.08 6.15
C THR A 397 -31.87 20.17 6.12
N GLU A 398 -31.34 21.36 6.37
CA GLU A 398 -29.93 21.76 6.27
C GLU A 398 -28.96 20.83 7.04
N ASP A 399 -28.10 20.12 6.30
CA ASP A 399 -26.98 19.35 6.86
C ASP A 399 -25.78 20.29 7.09
N ASN A 400 -25.67 20.86 8.29
CA ASN A 400 -24.62 21.84 8.67
C ASN A 400 -23.17 21.31 8.65
N CYS A 401 -22.91 20.03 8.41
CA CYS A 401 -21.57 19.49 8.14
C CYS A 401 -21.45 18.78 6.77
N GLY A 402 -22.41 19.03 5.86
CA GLY A 402 -22.71 18.26 4.65
C GLY A 402 -21.74 18.37 3.46
N SER A 403 -20.42 18.34 3.69
CA SER A 403 -19.42 18.47 2.60
C SER A 403 -18.28 17.45 2.63
N SER A 404 -18.25 16.49 3.56
CA SER A 404 -17.20 15.46 3.57
C SER A 404 -17.71 14.17 4.21
N HIS A 405 -17.50 13.02 3.54
CA HIS A 405 -17.83 11.67 4.04
C HIS A 405 -17.09 11.27 5.34
N LEU A 406 -16.36 12.20 5.96
CA LEU A 406 -15.48 12.02 7.12
C LEU A 406 -15.72 13.06 8.22
N LEU A 407 -16.72 13.94 8.11
CA LEU A 407 -17.05 14.93 9.14
C LEU A 407 -18.39 14.59 9.81
N ILE A 408 -18.47 14.78 11.12
CA ILE A 408 -19.68 14.57 11.92
C ILE A 408 -19.94 15.75 12.84
N LEU A 409 -21.22 16.09 13.03
CA LEU A 409 -21.63 17.14 13.94
C LEU A 409 -21.41 16.73 15.40
N TRP A 410 -20.86 17.63 16.21
CA TRP A 410 -20.58 17.43 17.63
C TRP A 410 -21.54 18.23 18.53
N HIS A 411 -21.54 17.96 19.83
CA HIS A 411 -22.46 18.58 20.80
C HIS A 411 -22.38 20.12 20.86
N ASP A 412 -21.24 20.68 20.48
CA ASP A 412 -20.94 22.12 20.43
C ASP A 412 -21.23 22.76 19.07
N GLN A 413 -21.94 22.05 18.17
CA GLN A 413 -22.18 22.44 16.77
C GLN A 413 -20.92 22.53 15.90
N SER A 414 -19.77 22.06 16.37
CA SER A 414 -18.55 21.94 15.56
C SER A 414 -18.58 20.68 14.68
N CYS A 415 -17.92 20.75 13.51
CA CYS A 415 -17.75 19.58 12.64
C CYS A 415 -16.43 18.88 12.97
N GLN A 416 -16.51 17.65 13.48
CA GLN A 416 -15.36 16.86 13.91
C GLN A 416 -15.05 15.74 12.91
N GLN A 417 -13.76 15.48 12.67
CA GLN A 417 -13.34 14.45 11.72
C GLN A 417 -13.45 13.06 12.34
N LEU A 418 -14.21 12.18 11.69
CA LEU A 418 -14.35 10.78 12.04
C LEU A 418 -12.98 10.07 12.02
N TYR A 419 -12.77 9.19 12.99
CA TYR A 419 -11.57 8.39 13.17
C TYR A 419 -10.29 9.19 13.48
N THR A 420 -10.45 10.43 13.92
CA THR A 420 -9.37 11.24 14.51
C THR A 420 -9.56 11.37 16.02
N GLN A 421 -8.53 11.80 16.74
CA GLN A 421 -8.66 12.05 18.18
C GLN A 421 -9.70 13.15 18.46
N GLY A 422 -9.75 14.21 17.65
CA GLY A 422 -10.72 15.30 17.81
C GLY A 422 -10.78 15.83 19.26
N PRO A 423 -11.98 16.09 19.80
CA PRO A 423 -12.18 16.52 21.19
C PRO A 423 -12.12 15.36 22.21
N CYS A 424 -11.76 14.14 21.79
CA CYS A 424 -11.68 12.96 22.65
C CYS A 424 -10.34 12.83 23.37
N ASN A 425 -10.29 12.03 24.43
CA ASN A 425 -9.08 11.85 25.23
C ASN A 425 -8.03 11.01 24.50
N GLU A 426 -6.80 11.00 25.00
CA GLU A 426 -5.72 10.20 24.43
C GLU A 426 -6.07 8.70 24.42
N GLY A 427 -5.95 8.05 23.26
CA GLY A 427 -6.39 6.67 23.05
C GLY A 427 -7.85 6.53 22.58
N GLU A 428 -8.61 7.62 22.52
CA GLU A 428 -9.96 7.68 21.96
C GLU A 428 -9.95 8.30 20.55
N TRP A 429 -11.05 8.08 19.83
CA TRP A 429 -11.34 8.70 18.54
C TRP A 429 -12.82 9.00 18.37
N VAL A 430 -13.12 9.95 17.49
CA VAL A 430 -14.47 10.37 17.13
C VAL A 430 -15.11 9.33 16.21
N VAL A 431 -16.26 8.79 16.61
CA VAL A 431 -17.04 7.80 15.84
C VAL A 431 -18.51 8.21 15.77
N PRO A 432 -19.30 7.74 14.80
CA PRO A 432 -20.71 8.06 14.75
C PRO A 432 -21.48 7.35 15.88
N ASP A 433 -22.39 8.06 16.53
CA ASP A 433 -23.23 7.46 17.56
C ASP A 433 -24.28 6.53 16.94
N ARG A 434 -24.01 5.24 17.05
CA ARG A 434 -24.90 4.15 16.65
C ARG A 434 -25.69 3.69 17.88
N GLY A 435 -26.59 4.54 18.38
CA GLY A 435 -27.42 4.24 19.54
C GLY A 435 -27.99 2.81 19.49
N LYS A 436 -28.07 2.15 20.65
CA LYS A 436 -28.57 0.77 20.75
C LYS A 436 -30.07 0.72 20.41
N GLY A 437 -30.35 0.42 19.15
CA GLY A 437 -31.69 0.09 18.64
C GLY A 437 -32.50 1.30 18.16
N GLN A 438 -32.43 1.60 16.85
CA GLN A 438 -33.53 2.29 16.18
C GLN A 438 -33.71 1.80 14.74
N ARG A 439 -34.98 1.50 14.44
CA ARG A 439 -35.51 1.01 13.17
C ARG A 439 -35.30 2.04 12.05
N LYS A 440 -35.13 1.49 10.83
CA LYS A 440 -35.17 2.10 9.49
C LYS A 440 -35.47 3.61 9.45
N GLY A 441 -34.49 4.40 8.99
CA GLY A 441 -34.75 5.72 8.40
C GLY A 441 -34.22 6.96 9.12
N ARG A 442 -33.40 6.86 10.18
CA ARG A 442 -32.71 8.02 10.77
C ARG A 442 -31.20 7.88 10.65
N GLY A 443 -30.57 8.78 9.89
CA GLY A 443 -29.12 8.85 9.70
C GLY A 443 -28.35 9.25 10.97
N TRP A 444 -27.03 9.07 10.93
CA TRP A 444 -26.11 9.31 12.04
C TRP A 444 -25.97 10.83 12.26
N LYS A 445 -26.64 11.38 13.28
CA LYS A 445 -26.70 12.84 13.46
C LYS A 445 -25.60 13.43 14.35
N MET A 446 -24.91 12.61 15.18
CA MET A 446 -23.92 13.10 16.15
C MET A 446 -22.75 12.15 16.33
N GLY A 447 -21.56 12.69 16.61
CA GLY A 447 -20.36 11.94 16.98
C GLY A 447 -20.29 11.64 18.47
N LYS A 448 -19.56 10.58 18.83
CA LYS A 448 -19.17 10.24 20.21
C LYS A 448 -17.71 9.77 20.26
N CYS A 449 -17.12 9.71 21.45
CA CYS A 449 -15.78 9.17 21.67
C CYS A 449 -15.84 7.67 21.94
N GLU A 450 -15.01 6.88 21.25
CA GLU A 450 -14.77 5.47 21.56
C GLU A 450 -13.25 5.19 21.63
N CYS A 451 -12.83 4.12 22.32
CA CYS A 451 -11.43 3.70 22.27
C CYS A 451 -11.05 3.30 20.83
N ARG A 452 -9.82 3.62 20.42
CA ARG A 452 -9.27 3.16 19.13
C ARG A 452 -9.27 1.63 19.07
N PRO A 453 -9.38 1.02 17.87
CA PRO A 453 -9.23 -0.41 17.71
C PRO A 453 -7.89 -0.85 18.34
N THR A 454 -7.91 -1.91 19.15
CA THR A 454 -6.80 -2.44 19.99
C THR A 454 -6.57 -1.78 21.35
N TYR A 455 -7.23 -0.66 21.66
CA TYR A 455 -7.19 -0.06 23.01
C TYR A 455 -8.33 -0.61 23.87
N THR A 456 -8.05 -0.92 25.13
CA THR A 456 -9.03 -1.45 26.08
C THR A 456 -9.49 -0.34 27.03
N LEU A 457 -10.81 -0.21 27.21
CA LEU A 457 -11.37 0.75 28.17
C LEU A 457 -11.10 0.22 29.59
N VAL A 458 -10.33 0.97 30.38
CA VAL A 458 -10.02 0.61 31.77
C VAL A 458 -10.55 1.69 32.70
N THR A 459 -11.41 1.29 33.64
CA THR A 459 -11.96 2.20 34.65
C THR A 459 -11.02 2.26 35.85
N SER A 460 -10.54 3.47 36.17
CA SER A 460 -9.76 3.73 37.39
C SER A 460 -10.62 3.50 38.64
N LYS A 461 -9.98 3.17 39.77
CA LYS A 461 -10.64 3.11 41.10
C LYS A 461 -11.32 4.41 41.51
N ALA A 462 -11.00 5.53 40.86
CA ALA A 462 -11.65 6.83 41.04
C ALA A 462 -12.83 7.08 40.08
N GLY A 463 -13.32 6.07 39.34
CA GLY A 463 -14.47 6.18 38.44
C GLY A 463 -14.18 6.82 37.07
N LYS A 464 -12.93 7.22 36.79
CA LYS A 464 -12.51 7.79 35.49
C LYS A 464 -12.12 6.67 34.51
N SER A 465 -12.82 6.57 33.37
CA SER A 465 -12.51 5.62 32.29
C SER A 465 -11.40 6.16 31.39
N THR A 466 -10.34 5.38 31.14
CA THR A 466 -9.25 5.72 30.22
C THR A 466 -8.95 4.54 29.29
N CYS A 467 -8.68 4.83 28.01
CA CYS A 467 -8.32 3.81 27.02
C CYS A 467 -6.82 3.47 27.13
N GLN A 468 -6.48 2.21 27.39
CA GLN A 468 -5.09 1.76 27.52
C GLN A 468 -4.60 1.07 26.25
N PRO A 469 -3.37 1.35 25.79
CA PRO A 469 -2.79 0.66 24.64
C PRO A 469 -2.38 -0.78 24.99
N PRO A 470 -2.32 -1.68 23.99
CA PRO A 470 -1.99 -3.08 24.19
C PRO A 470 -0.56 -3.28 24.75
N SER A 471 0.35 -2.34 24.51
CA SER A 471 1.70 -2.34 25.09
C SER A 471 1.72 -2.22 26.62
N VAL A 472 0.78 -1.46 27.20
CA VAL A 472 0.66 -1.30 28.66
C VAL A 472 0.03 -2.54 29.30
N GLU A 473 -0.89 -3.19 28.60
CA GLU A 473 -1.46 -4.48 29.01
C GLU A 473 -0.40 -5.59 28.98
N LEU A 474 0.43 -5.61 27.92
CA LEU A 474 1.58 -6.52 27.81
C LEU A 474 2.61 -6.24 28.92
N ALA A 475 2.92 -4.97 29.19
CA ALA A 475 3.85 -4.59 30.26
C ALA A 475 3.31 -5.00 31.64
N LYS A 476 2.01 -4.85 31.91
CA LYS A 476 1.38 -5.35 33.14
C LYS A 476 1.44 -6.87 33.24
N PHE A 477 1.19 -7.59 32.15
CA PHE A 477 1.29 -9.06 32.10
C PHE A 477 2.71 -9.56 32.37
N LEU A 478 3.70 -8.95 31.73
CA LEU A 478 5.12 -9.25 31.95
C LEU A 478 5.57 -8.91 33.37
N SER A 479 5.12 -7.77 33.93
CA SER A 479 5.42 -7.38 35.32
C SER A 479 4.82 -8.34 36.35
N LEU A 480 3.60 -8.86 36.10
CA LEU A 480 2.95 -9.85 36.96
C LEU A 480 3.67 -11.21 36.90
N ARG A 481 4.17 -11.62 35.73
CA ARG A 481 4.99 -12.83 35.57
C ARG A 481 6.36 -12.70 36.25
N PHE A 482 7.00 -11.53 36.18
CA PHE A 482 8.26 -11.26 36.88
C PHE A 482 8.11 -11.31 38.41
N LYS A 483 7.00 -10.77 38.95
CA LYS A 483 6.68 -10.89 40.38
C LYS A 483 6.40 -12.34 40.77
N LYS A 484 5.65 -13.07 39.95
CA LYS A 484 5.33 -14.49 40.19
C LYS A 484 6.56 -15.40 40.09
N SER A 485 7.54 -15.08 39.25
CA SER A 485 8.81 -15.82 39.20
C SER A 485 9.70 -15.55 40.42
N GLN A 486 9.68 -14.33 40.98
CA GLN A 486 10.45 -14.00 42.20
C GLN A 486 9.85 -14.60 43.48
N GLU A 487 8.53 -14.81 43.54
CA GLU A 487 7.88 -15.51 44.67
C GLU A 487 8.06 -17.03 44.63
N ILE A 488 8.46 -17.61 43.49
CA ILE A 488 8.77 -19.05 43.35
C ILE A 488 10.25 -19.34 43.66
N THR A 489 11.08 -18.31 43.87
CA THR A 489 12.52 -18.45 44.19
C THR A 489 12.88 -18.08 45.64
N LYS A 490 11.90 -18.04 46.55
CA LYS A 490 12.11 -17.89 47.99
C LYS A 490 11.52 -19.04 48.79
#